data_AF-A0A194XFW7-F1
#
_entry.id   AF-A0A194XFW7-F1
#
_cell.length_a   1.000
_cell.length_b   1.000
_cell.length_c   1.000
_cell.angle_alpha   90.00
_cell.angle_beta   90.00
_cell.angle_gamma   90.00
#
_symmetry.space_group_name_H-M   'P 1'
#
loop_
_entity.id
_entity.type
_entity.pdbx_description
1 polymer ?
#
loop_
_entity_poly.entity_id
_entity_poly.type
_entity_poly.pdbx_seq_one_letter_code
_entity_poly.pdbx_strand_id
1 'polypeptide(L)'
;MADSHNGISEHIDERGPTYYPGQFLKQSERFDRLDAANKELVTSLVNHAASDDRGLQAQISALSTLLDRAEVVIATQEDANKRIIVDVFQRFADSSSVEESNPLLAQVRTADQEIQNLIPTETLGSLRFQSMSERFEAVDESHATTFDWIFRPFQNTVQYAEGRRWGDFGAWLESGTGLYWINGKAGSGKSTLMKYIVNHNKTSSLLRRWAENLKLCTSAFFFWNSGSKQQCSQAGLFRSLLYEILGQHPELIPTVLPAQWGARYSAKCQARQCPLESWQLSTLKMAFKTLIAQKTVPLKLCLFIDGLDEYEGDDEEIADLFGKASMSDNVKICCSSRPHQAFEDTFVTRPGLRLQDLTIPDMRKYVHDRLEKNARMQHLSEEEPEATKELIEEIGTAASGVFLWVRLVVSSLLSGLGKHDDISYLQMRLRELPPELDDLYEHMVFKVDKVYQKETAQLFQLIGTAFRDQTDDFFSWRETKQLSVLLLSFASERDATLALEAKSGFMTKEKITTRCKNMEIHLRTRCGGLLEIQYGNEDPYTTTVSPDMTVAYIHRTIKDYLELWGTREKLADRSGSQQNNP
;
A
#
# COMPACT_ATOMS: atom_id res chain seq x y z
N MET A 1 -60.90 7.87 52.41
CA MET A 1 -61.18 9.31 52.54
C MET A 1 -59.90 10.06 52.26
N ALA A 2 -59.76 10.61 51.06
CA ALA A 2 -58.98 11.80 50.70
C ALA A 2 -58.91 11.87 49.16
N ASP A 3 -59.98 12.38 48.57
CA ASP A 3 -59.96 13.23 47.38
C ASP A 3 -58.95 14.39 47.58
N SER A 4 -58.41 15.12 46.62
CA SER A 4 -58.31 15.06 45.16
C SER A 4 -57.51 16.31 44.80
N HIS A 5 -56.46 16.22 43.98
CA HIS A 5 -56.00 17.36 43.19
C HIS A 5 -55.33 16.86 41.91
N ASN A 6 -56.10 16.95 40.82
CA ASN A 6 -55.64 16.85 39.45
C ASN A 6 -54.87 18.12 39.08
N GLY A 7 -53.64 17.94 38.59
CA GLY A 7 -52.85 18.93 37.88
C GLY A 7 -52.24 18.25 36.66
N ILE A 8 -52.75 18.62 35.50
CA ILE A 8 -52.46 18.10 34.16
C ILE A 8 -51.02 18.45 33.76
N SER A 9 -50.21 17.46 33.36
CA SER A 9 -48.96 17.67 32.62
C SER A 9 -49.17 17.09 31.23
N GLU A 10 -49.33 17.98 30.25
CA GLU A 10 -49.30 17.67 28.83
C GLU A 10 -47.90 17.15 28.45
N HIS A 11 -47.84 15.91 27.99
CA HIS A 11 -46.72 15.40 27.21
C HIS A 11 -46.78 16.02 25.81
N ILE A 12 -45.88 16.95 25.52
CA ILE A 12 -45.60 17.39 24.15
C ILE A 12 -44.67 16.34 23.54
N ASP A 13 -45.21 15.60 22.58
CA ASP A 13 -44.52 14.67 21.70
C ASP A 13 -43.82 15.48 20.58
N GLU A 14 -42.57 15.89 20.79
CA GLU A 14 -41.74 16.50 19.75
C GLU A 14 -41.12 15.41 18.86
N ARG A 15 -41.93 14.84 17.96
CA ARG A 15 -41.44 14.21 16.73
C ARG A 15 -41.95 14.99 15.53
N GLY A 16 -41.25 16.08 15.21
CA GLY A 16 -41.34 16.70 13.88
C GLY A 16 -40.77 15.76 12.81
N PRO A 17 -41.23 15.85 11.54
CA PRO A 17 -40.69 15.01 10.48
C PRO A 17 -39.21 15.30 10.27
N THR A 18 -38.37 14.27 10.14
CA THR A 18 -37.01 14.41 9.61
C THR A 18 -37.10 14.89 8.16
N TYR A 19 -36.97 16.21 7.97
CA TYR A 19 -36.93 16.87 6.67
C TYR A 19 -35.58 16.62 5.99
N TYR A 20 -35.59 15.96 4.83
CA TYR A 20 -34.42 15.83 3.96
C TYR A 20 -34.27 17.08 3.07
N PRO A 21 -33.19 17.88 3.17
CA PRO A 21 -33.01 19.10 2.37
C PRO A 21 -33.03 18.86 0.85
N GLY A 22 -32.72 17.64 0.40
CA GLY A 22 -32.60 17.32 -1.01
C GLY A 22 -33.90 17.21 -1.81
N GLN A 23 -35.06 17.11 -1.16
CA GLN A 23 -36.35 17.09 -1.86
C GLN A 23 -36.80 18.49 -2.30
N PHE A 24 -36.45 19.55 -1.57
CA PHE A 24 -36.81 20.92 -1.92
C PHE A 24 -35.97 21.48 -3.07
N LEU A 25 -34.68 21.16 -3.12
CA LEU A 25 -33.81 21.61 -4.23
C LEU A 25 -34.20 20.99 -5.57
N LYS A 26 -34.61 19.71 -5.59
CA LYS A 26 -35.11 19.03 -6.80
C LYS A 26 -36.49 19.50 -7.26
N GLN A 27 -37.21 20.26 -6.44
CA GLN A 27 -38.52 20.84 -6.75
C GLN A 27 -38.45 22.36 -7.01
N SER A 28 -37.26 22.94 -6.99
CA SER A 28 -37.04 24.35 -7.28
C SER A 28 -36.96 24.58 -8.78
N GLU A 29 -37.68 25.58 -9.29
CA GLU A 29 -37.54 26.05 -10.70
C GLU A 29 -36.08 26.33 -11.09
N ARG A 30 -35.21 26.64 -10.11
CA ARG A 30 -33.78 26.90 -10.33
C ARG A 30 -33.00 25.64 -10.69
N PHE A 31 -33.36 24.48 -10.14
CA PHE A 31 -32.71 23.19 -10.45
C PHE A 31 -33.11 22.68 -11.84
N ASP A 32 -34.35 22.89 -12.25
CA ASP A 32 -34.85 22.47 -13.57
C ASP A 32 -34.15 23.21 -14.73
N ARG A 33 -33.63 24.41 -14.49
CA ARG A 33 -32.93 25.24 -15.48
C ARG A 33 -31.44 24.92 -15.65
N LEU A 34 -30.87 24.05 -14.81
CA LEU A 34 -29.48 23.59 -14.93
C LEU A 34 -29.30 22.62 -16.11
N ASP A 35 -28.11 22.60 -16.73
CA ASP A 35 -27.76 21.55 -17.69
C ASP A 35 -27.60 20.18 -17.01
N ALA A 36 -27.54 19.12 -17.81
CA ALA A 36 -27.51 17.74 -17.30
C ALA A 36 -26.30 17.46 -16.39
N ALA A 37 -25.13 18.01 -16.71
CA ALA A 37 -23.90 17.82 -15.94
C ALA A 37 -23.99 18.51 -14.57
N ASN A 38 -24.48 19.75 -14.53
CA ASN A 38 -24.68 20.50 -13.29
C ASN A 38 -25.80 19.91 -12.42
N LYS A 39 -26.87 19.36 -13.03
CA LYS A 39 -27.91 18.62 -12.30
C LYS A 39 -27.35 17.38 -11.60
N GLU A 40 -26.48 16.64 -12.28
CA GLU A 40 -25.84 15.45 -11.72
C GLU A 40 -24.90 15.83 -10.55
N LEU A 41 -24.09 16.87 -10.72
CA LEU A 41 -23.21 17.41 -9.66
C LEU A 41 -24.00 17.89 -8.44
N VAL A 42 -25.04 18.71 -8.64
CA VAL A 42 -25.88 19.20 -7.53
C VAL A 42 -26.58 18.02 -6.84
N THR A 43 -27.06 17.04 -7.59
CA THR A 43 -27.69 15.84 -7.01
C THR A 43 -26.69 15.05 -6.17
N SER A 44 -25.43 14.94 -6.61
CA SER A 44 -24.38 14.27 -5.86
C SER A 44 -24.03 15.01 -4.55
N LEU A 45 -23.85 16.34 -4.61
CA LEU A 45 -23.54 17.17 -3.45
C LEU A 45 -24.66 17.19 -2.40
N VAL A 46 -25.92 17.21 -2.83
CA VAL A 46 -27.10 17.34 -1.97
C VAL A 46 -27.51 16.02 -1.31
N ASN A 47 -27.27 14.88 -1.96
CA ASN A 47 -27.61 13.57 -1.40
C ASN A 47 -26.65 13.12 -0.28
N HIS A 48 -25.58 13.88 0.01
CA HIS A 48 -24.60 13.54 1.03
C HIS A 48 -24.73 14.48 2.25
N ALA A 49 -25.11 13.94 3.41
CA ALA A 49 -25.10 14.68 4.66
C ALA A 49 -23.65 14.81 5.16
N ALA A 50 -23.08 16.01 5.12
CA ALA A 50 -21.78 16.28 5.75
C ALA A 50 -21.83 15.97 7.26
N SER A 51 -20.79 15.35 7.79
CA SER A 51 -20.72 14.93 9.20
C SER A 51 -20.29 16.06 10.15
N ASP A 52 -19.81 17.19 9.62
CA ASP A 52 -19.39 18.37 10.38
C ASP A 52 -19.93 19.68 9.79
N ASP A 53 -19.98 20.73 10.63
CA ASP A 53 -20.55 22.04 10.26
C ASP A 53 -19.71 22.76 9.18
N ARG A 54 -18.39 22.54 9.16
CA ARG A 54 -17.49 23.13 8.15
C ARG A 54 -17.67 22.50 6.77
N GLY A 55 -17.83 21.18 6.67
CA GLY A 55 -18.08 20.47 5.42
C GLY A 55 -19.44 20.84 4.84
N LEU A 56 -20.46 20.99 5.69
CA LEU A 56 -21.78 21.47 5.28
C LEU A 56 -21.70 22.91 4.72
N GLN A 57 -21.00 23.81 5.40
CA GLN A 57 -20.78 25.18 4.91
C GLN A 57 -20.03 25.21 3.57
N ALA A 58 -19.03 24.34 3.38
CA ALA A 58 -18.30 24.24 2.11
C ALA A 58 -19.21 23.74 0.98
N GLN A 59 -20.05 22.73 1.23
CA GLN A 59 -21.03 22.24 0.26
C GLN A 59 -22.08 23.30 -0.07
N ILE A 60 -22.62 24.01 0.93
CA ILE A 60 -23.59 25.10 0.72
C ILE A 60 -22.95 26.24 -0.07
N SER A 61 -21.70 26.60 0.22
CA SER A 61 -20.95 27.61 -0.53
C SER A 61 -20.72 27.20 -1.98
N ALA A 62 -20.36 25.94 -2.22
CA ALA A 62 -20.18 25.39 -3.56
C ALA A 62 -21.50 25.36 -4.35
N LEU A 63 -22.60 24.94 -3.71
CA LEU A 63 -23.94 24.97 -4.29
C LEU A 63 -24.40 26.39 -4.59
N SER A 64 -24.17 27.34 -3.68
CA SER A 64 -24.47 28.76 -3.91
C SER A 64 -23.65 29.29 -5.08
N THR A 65 -22.34 29.00 -5.13
CA THR A 65 -21.47 29.45 -6.22
C THR A 65 -21.89 28.85 -7.57
N LEU A 66 -22.24 27.56 -7.60
CA LEU A 66 -22.77 26.88 -8.80
C LEU A 66 -24.10 27.50 -9.25
N LEU A 67 -25.02 27.74 -8.31
CA LEU A 67 -26.31 28.37 -8.59
C LEU A 67 -26.15 29.83 -9.02
N ASP A 68 -25.26 30.60 -8.41
CA ASP A 68 -24.97 32.00 -8.77
C ASP A 68 -24.35 32.09 -10.18
N ARG A 69 -23.42 31.18 -10.51
CA ARG A 69 -22.85 31.10 -11.87
C ARG A 69 -23.89 30.64 -12.89
N ALA A 70 -24.75 29.69 -12.53
CA ALA A 70 -25.87 29.27 -13.35
C ALA A 70 -26.92 30.40 -13.51
N GLU A 71 -27.16 31.21 -12.48
CA GLU A 71 -28.05 32.38 -12.54
C GLU A 71 -27.46 33.49 -13.40
N VAL A 72 -26.14 33.73 -13.38
CA VAL A 72 -25.49 34.62 -14.34
C VAL A 72 -25.67 34.09 -15.77
N VAL A 73 -25.54 32.79 -15.99
CA VAL A 73 -25.81 32.12 -17.28
C VAL A 73 -27.28 32.26 -17.69
N ILE A 74 -28.23 32.11 -16.77
CA ILE A 74 -29.67 32.24 -17.04
C ILE A 74 -30.07 33.69 -17.26
N ALA A 75 -29.59 34.63 -16.45
CA ALA A 75 -29.87 36.07 -16.55
C ALA A 75 -29.28 36.67 -17.84
N THR A 76 -28.07 36.25 -18.22
CA THR A 76 -27.51 36.62 -19.53
C THR A 76 -28.27 35.99 -20.69
N GLN A 77 -28.86 34.80 -20.51
CA GLN A 77 -29.74 34.18 -21.50
C GLN A 77 -31.13 34.84 -21.54
N GLU A 78 -31.70 35.29 -20.42
CA GLU A 78 -32.94 36.07 -20.38
C GLU A 78 -32.74 37.48 -20.95
N ASP A 79 -31.62 38.14 -20.70
CA ASP A 79 -31.28 39.43 -21.34
C ASP A 79 -30.97 39.27 -22.82
N ALA A 80 -30.32 38.17 -23.22
CA ALA A 80 -30.18 37.81 -24.63
C ALA A 80 -31.54 37.53 -25.27
N ASN A 81 -32.43 36.79 -24.62
CA ASN A 81 -33.78 36.53 -25.10
C ASN A 81 -34.61 37.81 -25.17
N LYS A 82 -34.48 38.74 -24.21
CA LYS A 82 -35.13 40.06 -24.27
C LYS A 82 -34.58 40.90 -25.41
N ARG A 83 -33.26 40.89 -25.66
CA ARG A 83 -32.64 41.56 -26.81
C ARG A 83 -33.06 40.92 -28.13
N ILE A 84 -33.14 39.59 -28.20
CA ILE A 84 -33.64 38.84 -29.37
C ILE A 84 -35.12 39.14 -29.58
N ILE A 85 -35.94 39.21 -28.53
CA ILE A 85 -37.37 39.58 -28.65
C ILE A 85 -37.53 41.01 -29.15
N VAL A 86 -36.68 41.96 -28.69
CA VAL A 86 -36.67 43.34 -29.19
C VAL A 86 -36.18 43.43 -30.65
N ASP A 87 -35.16 42.64 -31.03
CA ASP A 87 -34.61 42.58 -32.39
C ASP A 87 -35.55 41.82 -33.35
N VAL A 88 -36.29 40.81 -32.86
CA VAL A 88 -37.36 40.07 -33.57
C VAL A 88 -38.58 40.97 -33.80
N PHE A 89 -38.95 41.82 -32.83
CA PHE A 89 -40.01 42.82 -33.03
C PHE A 89 -39.58 43.96 -33.96
N GLN A 90 -38.28 44.27 -34.06
CA GLN A 90 -37.75 45.21 -35.06
C GLN A 90 -37.56 44.59 -36.45
N ARG A 91 -37.48 43.26 -36.57
CA ARG A 91 -37.22 42.53 -37.82
C ARG A 91 -38.39 41.67 -38.33
N PHE A 92 -39.63 42.08 -38.05
CA PHE A 92 -40.79 41.62 -38.84
C PHE A 92 -40.84 42.27 -40.25
N ALA A 93 -39.70 42.23 -40.94
CA ALA A 93 -39.57 42.32 -42.39
C ALA A 93 -38.49 41.30 -42.79
N ASP A 94 -38.98 40.20 -43.37
CA ASP A 94 -38.27 39.14 -44.09
C ASP A 94 -37.35 38.15 -43.34
N SER A 95 -37.95 36.96 -43.18
CA SER A 95 -37.40 35.62 -43.42
C SER A 95 -36.18 35.10 -42.66
N SER A 96 -36.48 34.06 -41.87
CA SER A 96 -35.79 32.77 -41.72
C SER A 96 -34.40 32.69 -41.07
N SER A 97 -34.38 31.81 -40.05
CA SER A 97 -33.26 31.01 -39.53
C SER A 97 -32.02 31.75 -39.04
N VAL A 98 -31.90 31.87 -37.71
CA VAL A 98 -30.59 31.99 -37.05
C VAL A 98 -30.61 31.14 -35.77
N GLU A 99 -30.21 29.88 -35.91
CA GLU A 99 -29.53 29.17 -34.83
C GLU A 99 -28.10 29.74 -34.76
N GLU A 100 -27.67 30.12 -33.54
CA GLU A 100 -26.30 30.04 -32.99
C GLU A 100 -25.79 31.26 -32.18
N SER A 101 -25.27 30.92 -30.99
CA SER A 101 -24.02 31.41 -30.41
C SER A 101 -23.98 32.80 -29.76
N ASN A 102 -24.26 32.85 -28.45
CA ASN A 102 -23.83 33.95 -27.58
C ASN A 102 -22.39 33.69 -27.06
N PRO A 103 -21.39 34.48 -27.44
CA PRO A 103 -19.97 34.21 -27.15
C PRO A 103 -19.62 34.27 -25.65
N LEU A 104 -20.36 35.06 -24.86
CA LEU A 104 -20.17 35.16 -23.40
C LEU A 104 -20.62 33.89 -22.67
N LEU A 105 -21.71 33.25 -23.13
CA LEU A 105 -22.19 31.99 -22.57
C LEU A 105 -21.23 30.83 -22.85
N ALA A 106 -20.67 30.81 -24.07
CA ALA A 106 -19.61 29.87 -24.41
C ALA A 106 -18.38 30.10 -23.51
N GLN A 107 -17.97 31.36 -23.29
CA GLN A 107 -16.82 31.69 -22.43
C GLN A 107 -17.02 31.25 -20.97
N VAL A 108 -18.19 31.49 -20.36
CA VAL A 108 -18.45 31.10 -18.96
C VAL A 108 -18.50 29.59 -18.80
N ARG A 109 -19.13 28.87 -19.74
CA ARG A 109 -19.16 27.39 -19.75
C ARG A 109 -17.77 26.80 -19.95
N THR A 110 -16.99 27.35 -20.88
CA THR A 110 -15.60 26.93 -21.11
C THR A 110 -14.75 27.16 -19.86
N ALA A 111 -14.83 28.34 -19.24
CA ALA A 111 -14.09 28.65 -18.00
C ALA A 111 -14.53 27.76 -16.83
N ASP A 112 -15.81 27.40 -16.75
CA ASP A 112 -16.29 26.47 -15.71
C ASP A 112 -15.78 25.05 -15.94
N GLN A 113 -15.85 24.56 -17.18
CA GLN A 113 -15.32 23.27 -17.58
C GLN A 113 -13.81 23.17 -17.32
N GLU A 114 -13.06 24.24 -17.63
CA GLU A 114 -11.64 24.34 -17.33
C GLU A 114 -11.36 24.21 -15.83
N ILE A 115 -12.11 24.91 -14.98
CA ILE A 115 -11.99 24.79 -13.52
C ILE A 115 -12.32 23.37 -13.06
N GLN A 116 -13.42 22.78 -13.53
CA GLN A 116 -13.83 21.42 -13.18
C GLN A 116 -12.77 20.39 -13.60
N ASN A 117 -12.08 20.59 -14.72
CA ASN A 117 -11.02 19.71 -15.20
C ASN A 117 -9.72 19.81 -14.38
N LEU A 118 -9.48 20.92 -13.66
CA LEU A 118 -8.29 21.10 -12.82
C LEU A 118 -8.42 20.47 -11.43
N ILE A 119 -9.65 20.42 -10.89
CA ILE A 119 -9.91 19.94 -9.52
C ILE A 119 -9.47 18.49 -9.29
N PRO A 120 -9.69 17.54 -10.23
CA PRO A 120 -9.21 16.17 -10.06
C PRO A 120 -7.72 16.08 -9.79
N THR A 121 -6.91 16.77 -10.61
CA THR A 121 -5.45 16.77 -10.49
C THR A 121 -4.99 17.32 -9.14
N GLU A 122 -5.59 18.41 -8.66
CA GLU A 122 -5.26 18.99 -7.35
C GLU A 122 -5.71 18.12 -6.17
N THR A 123 -6.87 17.47 -6.31
CA THR A 123 -7.40 16.56 -5.28
C THR A 123 -6.50 15.33 -5.16
N LEU A 124 -6.16 14.70 -6.28
CA LEU A 124 -5.23 13.57 -6.33
C LEU A 124 -3.84 13.97 -5.83
N GLY A 125 -3.35 15.15 -6.22
CA GLY A 125 -2.08 15.69 -5.73
C GLY A 125 -2.04 15.83 -4.20
N SER A 126 -3.16 16.21 -3.58
CA SER A 126 -3.25 16.32 -2.11
C SER A 126 -3.35 14.97 -1.39
N LEU A 127 -3.92 13.95 -2.02
CA LEU A 127 -4.00 12.59 -1.47
C LEU A 127 -2.64 11.90 -1.51
N ARG A 128 -1.83 12.18 -2.52
CA ARG A 128 -0.49 11.61 -2.70
C ARG A 128 0.44 11.93 -1.54
N PHE A 129 1.25 10.94 -1.13
CA PHE A 129 2.40 11.11 -0.25
C PHE A 129 3.62 10.44 -0.88
N GLN A 130 4.82 10.83 -0.48
CA GLN A 130 6.06 10.46 -1.16
C GLN A 130 6.28 8.94 -1.22
N SER A 131 6.06 8.25 -0.11
CA SER A 131 6.31 6.82 0.05
C SER A 131 5.19 5.89 -0.43
N MET A 132 4.19 6.43 -1.15
CA MET A 132 2.96 5.72 -1.53
C MET A 132 3.21 4.44 -2.35
N SER A 133 4.18 4.47 -3.27
CA SER A 133 4.50 3.33 -4.14
C SER A 133 5.73 2.55 -3.67
N GLU A 134 6.52 3.08 -2.73
CA GLU A 134 7.83 2.53 -2.37
C GLU A 134 7.77 1.08 -1.90
N ARG A 135 6.78 0.73 -1.06
CA ARG A 135 6.66 -0.64 -0.55
C ARG A 135 6.35 -1.63 -1.67
N PHE A 136 5.43 -1.29 -2.59
CA PHE A 136 5.07 -2.17 -3.69
C PHE A 136 6.26 -2.46 -4.60
N GLU A 137 7.01 -1.41 -4.95
CA GLU A 137 8.20 -1.53 -5.78
C GLU A 137 9.32 -2.34 -5.10
N ALA A 138 9.51 -2.13 -3.79
CA ALA A 138 10.53 -2.82 -3.00
C ALA A 138 10.26 -4.32 -2.76
N VAL A 139 9.05 -4.83 -3.07
CA VAL A 139 8.79 -6.27 -3.01
C VAL A 139 9.42 -6.96 -4.21
N ASP A 140 10.28 -7.94 -3.94
CA ASP A 140 10.92 -8.76 -4.98
C ASP A 140 9.90 -9.40 -5.92
N GLU A 141 10.25 -9.50 -7.20
CA GLU A 141 9.48 -10.27 -8.18
C GLU A 141 9.55 -11.78 -7.88
N SER A 142 8.47 -12.49 -8.21
CA SER A 142 8.44 -13.95 -8.07
C SER A 142 9.46 -14.63 -8.98
N HIS A 143 10.06 -15.73 -8.52
CA HIS A 143 11.10 -16.43 -9.27
C HIS A 143 10.52 -17.32 -10.38
N ALA A 144 10.78 -16.97 -11.65
CA ALA A 144 10.38 -17.75 -12.82
C ALA A 144 8.87 -18.07 -12.82
N THR A 145 8.49 -19.35 -12.74
CA THR A 145 7.08 -19.81 -12.77
C THR A 145 6.54 -20.17 -11.37
N THR A 146 7.18 -19.69 -10.30
CA THR A 146 6.65 -19.88 -8.94
C THR A 146 5.28 -19.21 -8.82
N PHE A 147 4.41 -19.74 -7.97
CA PHE A 147 3.03 -19.27 -7.77
C PHE A 147 2.04 -19.49 -8.93
N ASP A 148 2.45 -19.98 -10.10
CA ASP A 148 1.55 -20.30 -11.22
C ASP A 148 0.40 -21.24 -10.83
N TRP A 149 0.61 -22.04 -9.78
CA TRP A 149 -0.38 -22.94 -9.22
C TRP A 149 -1.63 -22.22 -8.67
N ILE A 150 -1.55 -20.93 -8.30
CA ILE A 150 -2.69 -20.21 -7.70
C ILE A 150 -3.88 -20.07 -8.66
N PHE A 151 -3.63 -20.06 -9.97
CA PHE A 151 -4.67 -20.00 -11.00
C PHE A 151 -5.07 -21.37 -11.54
N ARG A 152 -4.53 -22.47 -11.01
CA ARG A 152 -4.92 -23.82 -11.42
C ARG A 152 -6.16 -24.22 -10.62
N PRO A 153 -7.17 -24.81 -11.27
CA PRO A 153 -8.31 -25.36 -10.54
C PRO A 153 -7.80 -26.37 -9.53
N PHE A 154 -8.15 -26.21 -8.27
CA PHE A 154 -7.86 -27.23 -7.27
C PHE A 154 -8.79 -28.42 -7.53
N GLN A 155 -8.32 -29.40 -8.31
CA GLN A 155 -9.02 -30.66 -8.47
C GLN A 155 -9.13 -31.31 -7.07
N ASN A 156 -10.36 -31.54 -6.63
CA ASN A 156 -10.74 -32.24 -5.40
C ASN A 156 -9.72 -33.32 -4.98
N THR A 157 -8.79 -32.99 -4.08
CA THR A 157 -8.15 -33.83 -3.04
C THR A 157 -6.80 -33.26 -2.67
N VAL A 158 -6.78 -32.24 -1.81
CA VAL A 158 -5.65 -32.05 -0.91
C VAL A 158 -6.17 -31.48 0.42
N GLN A 159 -6.49 -32.36 1.37
CA GLN A 159 -6.53 -31.99 2.78
C GLN A 159 -5.07 -31.90 3.25
N TYR A 160 -4.47 -30.72 3.33
CA TYR A 160 -3.20 -30.55 4.06
C TYR A 160 -3.35 -29.53 5.19
N ALA A 161 -2.90 -29.97 6.37
CA ALA A 161 -3.05 -29.42 7.72
C ALA A 161 -4.49 -29.07 8.16
N GLU A 162 -4.96 -29.70 9.25
CA GLU A 162 -6.18 -29.35 10.01
C GLU A 162 -7.54 -29.53 9.30
N GLY A 163 -7.59 -30.14 8.11
CA GLY A 163 -8.86 -30.43 7.42
C GLY A 163 -9.54 -29.22 6.76
N ARG A 164 -8.85 -28.07 6.65
CA ARG A 164 -9.36 -26.91 5.89
C ARG A 164 -9.28 -27.19 4.39
N ARG A 165 -10.35 -26.85 3.67
CA ARG A 165 -10.36 -26.81 2.20
C ARG A 165 -9.87 -25.46 1.75
N TRP A 166 -8.82 -25.42 0.92
CA TRP A 166 -8.39 -24.18 0.30
C TRP A 166 -9.45 -23.67 -0.68
N GLY A 167 -9.70 -22.37 -0.64
CA GLY A 167 -10.59 -21.72 -1.60
C GLY A 167 -9.89 -21.60 -2.95
N ASP A 168 -10.56 -21.98 -4.03
CA ASP A 168 -10.04 -21.76 -5.38
C ASP A 168 -9.99 -20.26 -5.67
N PHE A 169 -8.77 -19.72 -5.79
CA PHE A 169 -8.55 -18.28 -6.00
C PHE A 169 -9.06 -17.83 -7.37
N GLY A 170 -8.89 -18.64 -8.41
CA GLY A 170 -9.39 -18.34 -9.75
C GLY A 170 -10.92 -18.28 -9.79
N ALA A 171 -11.57 -19.27 -9.18
CA ALA A 171 -13.03 -19.29 -9.06
C ALA A 171 -13.55 -18.12 -8.21
N TRP A 172 -12.84 -17.77 -7.14
CA TRP A 172 -13.16 -16.59 -6.34
C TRP A 172 -13.07 -15.32 -7.17
N LEU A 173 -12.00 -15.09 -7.94
CA LEU A 173 -11.86 -13.91 -8.80
C LEU A 173 -13.00 -13.81 -9.83
N GLU A 174 -13.35 -14.92 -10.47
CA GLU A 174 -14.32 -14.95 -11.57
C GLU A 174 -15.78 -14.84 -11.12
N SER A 175 -16.15 -15.52 -10.04
CA SER A 175 -17.55 -15.76 -9.68
C SER A 175 -17.85 -15.70 -8.18
N GLY A 176 -16.82 -15.68 -7.32
CA GLY A 176 -17.01 -15.56 -5.88
C GLY A 176 -17.50 -14.18 -5.44
N THR A 177 -17.57 -13.94 -4.14
CA THR A 177 -17.89 -12.63 -3.55
C THR A 177 -17.07 -12.39 -2.28
N GLY A 178 -17.05 -11.13 -1.84
CA GLY A 178 -16.47 -10.75 -0.56
C GLY A 178 -14.95 -10.93 -0.46
N LEU A 179 -14.49 -11.35 0.72
CA LEU A 179 -13.08 -11.38 1.11
C LEU A 179 -12.44 -12.75 0.80
N TYR A 180 -11.21 -12.73 0.29
CA TYR A 180 -10.31 -13.87 0.18
C TYR A 180 -9.08 -13.65 1.05
N TRP A 181 -8.72 -14.63 1.88
CA TRP A 181 -7.64 -14.48 2.86
C TRP A 181 -6.44 -15.39 2.55
N ILE A 182 -5.29 -14.75 2.30
CA ILE A 182 -4.00 -15.42 2.13
C ILE A 182 -3.24 -15.33 3.45
N ASN A 183 -3.25 -16.41 4.23
CA ASN A 183 -2.47 -16.46 5.47
C ASN A 183 -1.15 -17.18 5.27
N GLY A 184 -0.19 -16.88 6.14
CA GLY A 184 1.00 -17.71 6.24
C GLY A 184 2.10 -17.20 7.16
N LYS A 185 3.08 -18.06 7.40
CA LYS A 185 4.23 -17.78 8.28
C LYS A 185 5.00 -16.54 7.83
N ALA A 186 5.75 -15.93 8.75
CA ALA A 186 6.68 -14.88 8.39
C ALA A 186 7.74 -15.42 7.41
N GLY A 187 8.10 -14.65 6.38
CA GLY A 187 9.05 -15.10 5.37
C GLY A 187 8.55 -16.19 4.40
N SER A 188 7.26 -16.54 4.39
CA SER A 188 6.70 -17.55 3.47
C SER A 188 6.46 -17.06 2.04
N GLY A 189 6.73 -15.78 1.74
CA GLY A 189 6.54 -15.19 0.40
C GLY A 189 5.19 -14.54 0.14
N LYS A 190 4.42 -14.15 1.17
CA LYS A 190 3.09 -13.53 1.02
C LYS A 190 3.10 -12.26 0.16
N SER A 191 3.96 -11.30 0.48
CA SER A 191 4.06 -10.05 -0.29
C SER A 191 4.46 -10.29 -1.73
N THR A 192 5.41 -11.22 -1.98
CA THR A 192 5.80 -11.64 -3.33
C THR A 192 4.63 -12.25 -4.09
N LEU A 193 3.84 -13.12 -3.45
CA LEU A 193 2.62 -13.67 -4.04
C LEU A 193 1.58 -12.57 -4.32
N MET A 194 1.37 -11.63 -3.40
CA MET A 194 0.43 -10.53 -3.58
C MET A 194 0.84 -9.65 -4.77
N LYS A 195 2.13 -9.30 -4.89
CA LYS A 195 2.66 -8.55 -6.04
C LYS A 195 2.44 -9.32 -7.35
N TYR A 196 2.76 -10.61 -7.35
CA TYR A 196 2.51 -11.49 -8.50
C TYR A 196 1.04 -11.46 -8.90
N ILE A 197 0.10 -11.67 -7.96
CA ILE A 197 -1.34 -11.67 -8.24
C ILE A 197 -1.82 -10.33 -8.82
N VAL A 198 -1.42 -9.21 -8.22
CA VAL A 198 -1.84 -7.87 -8.63
C VAL A 198 -1.44 -7.58 -10.08
N ASN A 199 -0.22 -7.97 -10.46
CA ASN A 199 0.33 -7.71 -11.80
C ASN A 199 -0.02 -8.79 -12.83
N HIS A 200 -0.64 -9.90 -12.43
CA HIS A 200 -0.84 -11.04 -13.33
C HIS A 200 -2.02 -10.88 -14.29
N ASN A 201 -1.80 -11.14 -15.58
CA ASN A 201 -2.81 -11.01 -16.64
C ASN A 201 -4.08 -11.86 -16.41
N LYS A 202 -3.95 -13.04 -15.79
CA LYS A 202 -5.12 -13.87 -15.45
C LYS A 202 -6.01 -13.21 -14.41
N THR A 203 -5.45 -12.49 -13.43
CA THR A 203 -6.23 -11.74 -12.43
C THR A 203 -7.15 -10.74 -13.13
N SER A 204 -6.57 -9.89 -13.98
CA SER A 204 -7.32 -8.91 -14.77
C SER A 204 -8.38 -9.56 -15.67
N SER A 205 -8.05 -10.69 -16.30
CA SER A 205 -8.98 -11.41 -17.18
C SER A 205 -10.15 -12.05 -16.40
N LEU A 206 -9.89 -12.61 -15.22
CA LEU A 206 -10.90 -13.20 -14.34
C LEU A 206 -11.81 -12.13 -13.74
N LEU A 207 -11.24 -11.02 -13.25
CA LEU A 207 -12.02 -9.91 -12.70
C LEU A 207 -12.86 -9.20 -13.75
N ARG A 208 -12.42 -9.13 -15.01
CA ARG A 208 -13.25 -8.62 -16.11
C ARG A 208 -14.48 -9.49 -16.36
N ARG A 209 -14.36 -10.82 -16.22
CA ARG A 209 -15.51 -11.72 -16.29
C ARG A 209 -16.48 -11.48 -15.14
N TRP A 210 -15.97 -11.27 -13.92
CA TRP A 210 -16.80 -10.88 -12.77
C TRP A 210 -17.48 -9.52 -12.94
N ALA A 211 -16.80 -8.55 -13.58
CA ALA A 211 -17.35 -7.23 -13.80
C ALA A 211 -18.43 -7.18 -14.90
N GLU A 212 -18.47 -8.20 -15.76
CA GLU A 212 -19.38 -8.29 -16.91
C GLU A 212 -19.32 -7.01 -17.77
N ASN A 213 -20.40 -6.23 -17.80
CA ASN A 213 -20.50 -4.97 -18.55
C ASN A 213 -20.23 -3.73 -17.68
N LEU A 214 -19.94 -3.88 -16.39
CA LEU A 214 -19.66 -2.78 -15.47
C LEU A 214 -18.20 -2.34 -15.58
N LYS A 215 -17.93 -1.10 -15.16
CA LYS A 215 -16.54 -0.64 -15.00
C LYS A 215 -15.87 -1.51 -13.92
N LEU A 216 -14.59 -1.86 -14.13
CA LEU A 216 -13.75 -2.55 -13.16
C LEU A 216 -12.65 -1.60 -12.71
N CYS A 217 -12.48 -1.44 -11.40
CA CYS A 217 -11.36 -0.73 -10.82
C CYS A 217 -10.65 -1.61 -9.80
N THR A 218 -9.34 -1.68 -9.93
CA THR A 218 -8.44 -2.42 -9.05
C THR A 218 -7.51 -1.46 -8.34
N SER A 219 -7.27 -1.70 -7.06
CA SER A 219 -6.32 -0.92 -6.26
C SER A 219 -5.60 -1.83 -5.27
N ALA A 220 -4.35 -1.48 -4.96
CA ALA A 220 -3.52 -2.27 -4.07
C ALA A 220 -2.88 -1.41 -2.99
N PHE A 221 -2.72 -1.97 -1.79
CA PHE A 221 -1.97 -1.35 -0.71
C PHE A 221 -1.16 -2.39 0.03
N PHE A 222 0.11 -2.08 0.26
CA PHE A 222 1.05 -2.97 0.94
C PHE A 222 1.48 -2.29 2.22
N PHE A 223 1.04 -2.82 3.35
CA PHE A 223 1.47 -2.31 4.64
C PHE A 223 2.98 -2.53 4.81
N TRP A 224 3.62 -1.59 5.49
CA TRP A 224 5.03 -1.69 5.84
C TRP A 224 5.33 -1.01 7.17
N ASN A 225 5.44 -1.80 8.24
CA ASN A 225 5.72 -1.30 9.58
C ASN A 225 7.16 -0.77 9.78
N SER A 226 8.04 -1.04 8.81
CA SER A 226 9.42 -0.53 8.79
C SER A 226 9.59 0.64 7.82
N GLY A 227 8.48 1.09 7.22
CA GLY A 227 8.39 2.24 6.33
C GLY A 227 7.98 3.50 7.07
N SER A 228 7.48 4.50 6.32
CA SER A 228 6.93 5.72 6.92
C SER A 228 5.61 5.45 7.65
N LYS A 229 5.22 6.35 8.56
CA LYS A 229 3.95 6.25 9.30
C LYS A 229 2.71 6.12 8.40
N GLN A 230 2.77 6.62 7.17
CA GLN A 230 1.70 6.43 6.18
C GLN A 230 1.63 4.99 5.67
N GLN A 231 2.76 4.29 5.55
CA GLN A 231 2.81 2.91 5.05
C GLN A 231 2.30 1.88 6.07
N CYS A 232 2.19 2.24 7.35
CA CYS A 232 1.66 1.38 8.41
C CYS A 232 0.32 1.83 8.99
N SER A 233 -0.30 2.93 8.52
CA SER A 233 -1.52 3.48 9.13
C SER A 233 -2.76 3.41 8.23
N GLN A 234 -3.95 3.41 8.84
CA GLN A 234 -5.21 3.51 8.11
C GLN A 234 -5.32 4.79 7.26
N ALA A 235 -4.73 5.89 7.71
CA ALA A 235 -4.74 7.14 6.96
C ALA A 235 -3.99 6.98 5.63
N GLY A 236 -2.82 6.34 5.64
CA GLY A 236 -2.09 6.08 4.40
C GLY A 236 -2.79 5.04 3.52
N LEU A 237 -3.35 3.97 4.11
CA LEU A 237 -4.21 3.01 3.39
C LEU A 237 -5.31 3.71 2.60
N PHE A 238 -6.16 4.50 3.28
CA PHE A 238 -7.29 5.16 2.60
C PHE A 238 -6.82 6.20 1.59
N ARG A 239 -5.75 6.95 1.88
CA ARG A 239 -5.18 7.91 0.92
C ARG A 239 -4.72 7.22 -0.35
N SER A 240 -4.02 6.08 -0.25
CA SER A 240 -3.58 5.31 -1.41
C SER A 240 -4.74 4.73 -2.20
N LEU A 241 -5.70 4.08 -1.52
CA LEU A 241 -6.88 3.51 -2.19
C LEU A 241 -7.70 4.60 -2.90
N LEU A 242 -7.96 5.72 -2.23
CA LEU A 242 -8.68 6.86 -2.83
C LEU A 242 -7.89 7.47 -4.00
N TYR A 243 -6.58 7.63 -3.86
CA TYR A 243 -5.73 8.16 -4.93
C TYR A 243 -5.78 7.28 -6.19
N GLU A 244 -5.62 5.96 -6.05
CA GLU A 244 -5.63 5.04 -7.19
C GLU A 244 -7.02 4.94 -7.83
N ILE A 245 -8.08 4.82 -7.01
CA ILE A 245 -9.45 4.61 -7.51
C ILE A 245 -9.99 5.89 -8.15
N LEU A 246 -9.83 7.05 -7.51
CA LEU A 246 -10.27 8.34 -8.05
C LEU A 246 -9.38 8.80 -9.21
N GLY A 247 -8.15 8.32 -9.30
CA GLY A 247 -7.30 8.52 -10.47
C GLY A 247 -7.81 7.79 -11.71
N GLN A 248 -8.35 6.57 -11.53
CA GLN A 248 -8.97 5.79 -12.60
C GLN A 248 -10.39 6.29 -12.95
N HIS A 249 -11.12 6.81 -11.96
CA HIS A 249 -12.49 7.33 -12.11
C HIS A 249 -12.64 8.74 -11.50
N PRO A 250 -12.10 9.79 -12.14
CA PRO A 250 -12.19 11.16 -11.65
C PRO A 250 -13.62 11.67 -11.45
N GLU A 251 -14.58 11.12 -12.21
CA GLU A 251 -16.01 11.43 -12.09
C GLU A 251 -16.60 11.12 -10.70
N LEU A 252 -15.93 10.28 -9.91
CA LEU A 252 -16.34 9.96 -8.54
C LEU A 252 -15.94 11.03 -7.51
N ILE A 253 -14.99 11.91 -7.82
CA ILE A 253 -14.46 12.89 -6.85
C ILE A 253 -15.55 13.78 -6.23
N PRO A 254 -16.50 14.37 -6.99
CA PRO A 254 -17.57 15.17 -6.40
C PRO A 254 -18.50 14.37 -5.48
N THR A 255 -18.62 13.06 -5.70
CA THR A 255 -19.47 12.17 -4.90
C THR A 255 -18.76 11.67 -3.65
N VAL A 256 -17.49 11.29 -3.78
CA VAL A 256 -16.69 10.67 -2.72
C VAL A 256 -16.06 11.71 -1.79
N LEU A 257 -15.71 12.88 -2.33
CA LEU A 257 -15.04 13.98 -1.64
C LEU A 257 -15.78 15.33 -1.85
N PRO A 258 -17.09 15.42 -1.54
CA PRO A 258 -17.91 16.57 -1.92
C PRO A 258 -17.45 17.89 -1.27
N ALA A 259 -17.01 17.84 0.00
CA ALA A 259 -16.56 19.03 0.71
C ALA A 259 -15.22 19.55 0.14
N GLN A 260 -14.29 18.65 -0.17
CA GLN A 260 -12.98 18.95 -0.73
C GLN A 260 -13.07 19.42 -2.17
N TRP A 261 -13.98 18.82 -2.95
CA TRP A 261 -14.31 19.26 -4.31
C TRP A 261 -14.92 20.67 -4.28
N GLY A 262 -15.93 20.88 -3.42
CA GLY A 262 -16.63 22.16 -3.31
C GLY A 262 -15.71 23.30 -2.87
N ALA A 263 -14.85 23.07 -1.87
CA ALA A 263 -13.88 24.06 -1.41
C ALA A 263 -12.90 24.48 -2.52
N ARG A 264 -12.38 23.52 -3.31
CA ARG A 264 -11.49 23.82 -4.44
C ARG A 264 -12.23 24.55 -5.56
N TYR A 265 -13.43 24.10 -5.89
CA TYR A 265 -14.26 24.74 -6.91
C TYR A 265 -14.53 26.20 -6.56
N SER A 266 -15.01 26.49 -5.35
CA SER A 266 -15.26 27.85 -4.88
C SER A 266 -13.99 28.71 -4.83
N ALA A 267 -12.85 28.15 -4.36
CA ALA A 267 -11.59 28.88 -4.33
C ALA A 267 -11.13 29.29 -5.74
N LYS A 268 -11.23 28.39 -6.72
CA LYS A 268 -10.88 28.66 -8.12
C LYS A 268 -11.81 29.68 -8.77
N CYS A 269 -13.12 29.56 -8.54
CA CYS A 269 -14.09 30.55 -9.01
C CYS A 269 -13.79 31.96 -8.50
N GLN A 270 -13.23 32.07 -7.29
CA GLN A 270 -12.90 33.33 -6.63
C GLN A 270 -11.43 33.77 -6.80
N ALA A 271 -10.65 33.05 -7.61
CA ALA A 271 -9.21 33.26 -7.78
C ALA A 271 -8.41 33.31 -6.45
N ARG A 272 -8.82 32.49 -5.47
CA ARG A 272 -8.18 32.35 -4.15
C ARG A 272 -7.23 31.16 -4.12
N GLN A 273 -6.26 31.20 -3.21
CA GLN A 273 -5.44 30.03 -2.91
C GLN A 273 -6.30 28.95 -2.23
N CYS A 274 -6.20 27.72 -2.72
CA CYS A 274 -6.82 26.57 -2.06
C CYS A 274 -6.16 26.36 -0.69
N PRO A 275 -6.94 26.06 0.37
CA PRO A 275 -6.37 25.71 1.67
C PRO A 275 -5.45 24.48 1.56
N LEU A 276 -4.34 24.48 2.29
CA LEU A 276 -3.55 23.27 2.50
C LEU A 276 -4.40 22.26 3.28
N GLU A 277 -4.76 21.15 2.64
CA GLU A 277 -5.59 20.11 3.25
C GLU A 277 -4.75 19.20 4.15
N SER A 278 -5.14 19.14 5.42
CA SER A 278 -4.76 18.07 6.32
C SER A 278 -5.81 16.97 6.26
N TRP A 279 -5.43 15.80 5.73
CA TRP A 279 -6.33 14.65 5.61
C TRP A 279 -6.53 13.96 6.96
N GLN A 280 -7.62 14.31 7.65
CA GLN A 280 -8.06 13.67 8.88
C GLN A 280 -8.56 12.24 8.59
N LEU A 281 -8.28 11.30 9.50
CA LEU A 281 -8.68 9.90 9.35
C LEU A 281 -10.21 9.73 9.25
N SER A 282 -10.99 10.53 9.99
CA SER A 282 -12.45 10.52 9.93
C SER A 282 -12.98 10.84 8.53
N THR A 283 -12.41 11.86 7.88
CA THR A 283 -12.73 12.25 6.50
C THR A 283 -12.41 11.14 5.52
N LEU A 284 -11.22 10.53 5.64
CA LEU A 284 -10.79 9.43 4.78
C LEU A 284 -11.67 8.18 4.93
N LYS A 285 -11.99 7.80 6.17
CA LYS A 285 -12.93 6.71 6.48
C LYS A 285 -14.30 6.96 5.85
N MET A 286 -14.81 8.19 5.98
CA MET A 286 -16.10 8.57 5.40
C MET A 286 -16.05 8.50 3.88
N ALA A 287 -15.02 9.05 3.25
CA ALA A 287 -14.83 8.99 1.80
C ALA A 287 -14.78 7.54 1.30
N PHE A 288 -14.04 6.65 1.95
CA PHE A 288 -13.99 5.24 1.58
C PHE A 288 -15.35 4.53 1.72
N LYS A 289 -16.10 4.80 2.80
CA LYS A 289 -17.47 4.29 2.96
C LYS A 289 -18.39 4.80 1.85
N THR A 290 -18.31 6.09 1.51
CA THR A 290 -19.09 6.69 0.42
C THR A 290 -18.71 6.07 -0.93
N LEU A 291 -17.43 5.82 -1.19
CA LEU A 291 -16.94 5.14 -2.39
C LEU A 291 -17.52 3.72 -2.55
N ILE A 292 -17.61 2.95 -1.46
CA ILE A 292 -18.20 1.61 -1.50
C ILE A 292 -19.73 1.66 -1.70
N ALA A 293 -20.40 2.64 -1.10
CA ALA A 293 -21.85 2.74 -1.10
C ALA A 293 -22.45 3.48 -2.31
N GLN A 294 -21.64 4.26 -3.04
CA GLN A 294 -22.10 5.07 -4.17
C GLN A 294 -22.70 4.18 -5.28
N LYS A 295 -23.72 4.72 -5.95
CA LYS A 295 -24.40 4.08 -7.09
C LYS A 295 -24.42 4.94 -8.35
N THR A 296 -23.78 6.11 -8.30
CA THR A 296 -23.72 7.08 -9.39
C THR A 296 -22.97 6.50 -10.58
N VAL A 297 -21.85 5.83 -10.31
CA VAL A 297 -21.05 5.13 -11.33
C VAL A 297 -21.15 3.63 -11.09
N PRO A 298 -21.77 2.86 -12.00
CA PRO A 298 -21.82 1.40 -11.94
C PRO A 298 -20.40 0.82 -12.03
N LEU A 299 -19.84 0.44 -10.88
CA LEU A 299 -18.44 0.08 -10.72
C LEU A 299 -18.30 -1.17 -9.85
N LYS A 300 -17.43 -2.09 -10.27
CA LYS A 300 -16.92 -3.19 -9.46
C LYS A 300 -15.52 -2.85 -8.96
N LEU A 301 -15.29 -3.02 -7.66
CA LEU A 301 -14.03 -2.73 -6.98
C LEU A 301 -13.35 -4.02 -6.54
N CYS A 302 -12.08 -4.21 -6.88
CA CYS A 302 -11.25 -5.27 -6.32
C CYS A 302 -10.03 -4.69 -5.62
N LEU A 303 -9.92 -4.92 -4.30
CA LEU A 303 -8.86 -4.37 -3.45
C LEU A 303 -7.88 -5.47 -3.06
N PHE A 304 -6.58 -5.22 -3.21
CA PHE A 304 -5.51 -6.12 -2.78
C PHE A 304 -4.74 -5.50 -1.62
N ILE A 305 -4.87 -6.06 -0.43
CA ILE A 305 -4.30 -5.50 0.80
C ILE A 305 -3.28 -6.48 1.38
N ASP A 306 -1.99 -6.18 1.24
CA ASP A 306 -0.92 -7.03 1.74
C ASP A 306 -0.49 -6.59 3.16
N GLY A 307 -0.30 -7.59 4.04
CA GLY A 307 0.32 -7.40 5.35
C GLY A 307 -0.59 -6.74 6.38
N LEU A 308 -1.83 -7.20 6.59
CA LEU A 308 -2.68 -6.61 7.64
C LEU A 308 -2.03 -6.67 9.03
N ASP A 309 -1.18 -7.67 9.31
CA ASP A 309 -0.39 -7.77 10.54
C ASP A 309 0.72 -6.70 10.68
N GLU A 310 0.93 -5.89 9.65
CA GLU A 310 1.86 -4.75 9.65
C GLU A 310 1.13 -3.41 9.88
N TYR A 311 -0.17 -3.44 10.14
CA TYR A 311 -0.93 -2.28 10.53
C TYR A 311 -0.55 -1.82 11.95
N GLU A 312 -0.18 -0.56 12.08
CA GLU A 312 0.06 0.09 13.38
C GLU A 312 -1.28 0.59 13.95
N GLY A 313 -1.97 -0.31 14.64
CA GLY A 313 -3.22 -0.07 15.33
C GLY A 313 -3.83 -1.36 15.85
N ASP A 314 -5.15 -1.42 15.91
CA ASP A 314 -5.88 -2.60 16.36
C ASP A 314 -6.18 -3.56 15.20
N ASP A 315 -5.67 -4.79 15.29
CA ASP A 315 -5.91 -5.86 14.32
C ASP A 315 -7.41 -6.18 14.17
N GLU A 316 -8.20 -6.08 15.25
CA GLU A 316 -9.65 -6.30 15.20
C GLU A 316 -10.36 -5.19 14.43
N GLU A 317 -9.94 -3.94 14.60
CA GLU A 317 -10.52 -2.79 13.92
C GLU A 317 -10.33 -2.88 12.39
N ILE A 318 -9.11 -3.22 11.95
CA ILE A 318 -8.82 -3.34 10.51
C ILE A 318 -9.49 -4.58 9.91
N ALA A 319 -9.58 -5.68 10.67
CA ALA A 319 -10.27 -6.88 10.23
C ALA A 319 -11.78 -6.62 10.03
N ASP A 320 -12.42 -5.96 10.99
CA ASP A 320 -13.84 -5.59 10.94
C ASP A 320 -14.14 -4.61 9.79
N LEU A 321 -13.26 -3.62 9.55
CA LEU A 321 -13.37 -2.69 8.43
C LEU A 321 -13.50 -3.44 7.09
N PHE A 322 -12.58 -4.34 6.80
CA PHE A 322 -12.59 -5.08 5.53
C PHE A 322 -13.66 -6.18 5.52
N GLY A 323 -13.96 -6.77 6.67
CA GLY A 323 -15.10 -7.67 6.86
C GLY A 323 -16.42 -7.03 6.43
N LYS A 324 -16.68 -5.80 6.89
CA LYS A 324 -17.86 -4.99 6.52
C LYS A 324 -17.83 -4.52 5.06
N ALA A 325 -16.69 -4.02 4.59
CA ALA A 325 -16.55 -3.59 3.19
C ALA A 325 -16.83 -4.73 2.20
N SER A 326 -16.43 -5.95 2.55
CA SER A 326 -16.65 -7.15 1.74
C SER A 326 -18.10 -7.66 1.69
N MET A 327 -19.02 -7.04 2.44
CA MET A 327 -20.46 -7.38 2.39
C MET A 327 -21.15 -6.81 1.14
N SER A 328 -20.53 -5.86 0.45
CA SER A 328 -21.04 -5.31 -0.81
C SER A 328 -20.74 -6.26 -1.97
N ASP A 329 -21.76 -6.64 -2.75
CA ASP A 329 -21.60 -7.50 -3.94
C ASP A 329 -20.75 -6.87 -5.05
N ASN A 330 -20.51 -5.56 -4.97
CA ASN A 330 -19.67 -4.81 -5.90
C ASN A 330 -18.21 -4.73 -5.44
N VAL A 331 -17.86 -5.31 -4.28
CA VAL A 331 -16.52 -5.24 -3.70
C VAL A 331 -15.96 -6.64 -3.49
N LYS A 332 -14.76 -6.85 -4.03
CA LYS A 332 -13.87 -7.97 -3.71
C LYS A 332 -12.67 -7.47 -2.95
N ILE A 333 -12.23 -8.23 -1.96
CA ILE A 333 -11.04 -7.88 -1.17
C ILE A 333 -10.17 -9.12 -1.04
N CYS A 334 -8.92 -9.05 -1.49
CA CYS A 334 -7.91 -10.06 -1.22
C CYS A 334 -6.96 -9.50 -0.17
N CYS A 335 -6.92 -10.10 1.01
CA CYS A 335 -6.05 -9.68 2.11
C CYS A 335 -4.99 -10.73 2.39
N SER A 336 -3.78 -10.28 2.76
CA SER A 336 -2.74 -11.16 3.29
C SER A 336 -2.40 -10.80 4.75
N SER A 337 -2.08 -11.81 5.57
CA SER A 337 -1.55 -11.58 6.92
C SER A 337 -0.83 -12.81 7.51
N ARG A 338 -0.12 -12.60 8.62
CA ARG A 338 0.25 -13.69 9.55
C ARG A 338 -1.01 -14.27 10.24
N PRO A 339 -0.98 -15.53 10.72
CA PRO A 339 -2.09 -16.13 11.45
C PRO A 339 -2.20 -15.54 12.86
N HIS A 340 -2.69 -14.29 12.97
CA HIS A 340 -3.06 -13.68 14.24
C HIS A 340 -4.51 -14.01 14.58
N GLN A 341 -4.82 -14.12 15.87
CA GLN A 341 -6.14 -14.54 16.35
C GLN A 341 -7.27 -13.63 15.83
N ALA A 342 -7.09 -12.31 15.82
CA ALA A 342 -8.09 -11.37 15.31
C ALA A 342 -8.50 -11.64 13.84
N PHE A 343 -7.54 -12.01 12.99
CA PHE A 343 -7.79 -12.36 11.59
C PHE A 343 -8.39 -13.76 11.45
N GLU A 344 -7.98 -14.71 12.28
CA GLU A 344 -8.59 -16.04 12.32
C GLU A 344 -10.07 -15.95 12.70
N ASP A 345 -10.40 -15.26 13.78
CA ASP A 345 -11.77 -15.12 14.25
C ASP A 345 -12.68 -14.45 13.21
N THR A 346 -12.16 -13.46 12.48
CA THR A 346 -12.94 -12.69 11.49
C THR A 346 -13.00 -13.36 10.12
N PHE A 347 -11.93 -14.04 9.68
CA PHE A 347 -11.78 -14.51 8.29
C PHE A 347 -11.82 -16.03 8.12
N VAL A 348 -11.87 -16.83 9.20
CA VAL A 348 -11.84 -18.31 9.09
C VAL A 348 -12.94 -18.90 8.21
N THR A 349 -14.11 -18.26 8.13
CA THR A 349 -15.22 -18.72 7.29
C THR A 349 -15.12 -18.26 5.83
N ARG A 350 -14.14 -17.40 5.50
CA ARG A 350 -13.92 -16.86 4.16
C ARG A 350 -13.06 -17.82 3.34
N PRO A 351 -13.19 -17.83 1.99
CA PRO A 351 -12.28 -18.57 1.15
C PRO A 351 -10.85 -18.07 1.37
N GLY A 352 -9.88 -18.97 1.35
CA GLY A 352 -8.50 -18.62 1.61
C GLY A 352 -7.54 -19.77 1.43
N LEU A 353 -6.26 -19.49 1.63
CA LEU A 353 -5.19 -20.47 1.56
C LEU A 353 -4.12 -20.19 2.63
N ARG A 354 -3.34 -21.24 2.94
CA ARG A 354 -2.19 -21.18 3.84
C ARG A 354 -0.92 -21.39 3.03
N LEU A 355 -0.14 -20.32 2.86
CA LEU A 355 0.90 -20.27 1.84
C LEU A 355 2.06 -21.25 2.06
N GLN A 356 2.44 -21.48 3.32
CA GLN A 356 3.53 -22.40 3.67
C GLN A 356 3.25 -23.85 3.24
N ASP A 357 1.98 -24.24 3.10
CA ASP A 357 1.61 -25.60 2.73
C ASP A 357 1.61 -25.82 1.20
N LEU A 358 1.76 -24.74 0.44
CA LEU A 358 1.61 -24.70 -1.02
C LEU A 358 2.92 -24.43 -1.77
N THR A 359 3.92 -23.90 -1.06
CA THR A 359 5.13 -23.35 -1.67
C THR A 359 6.33 -24.29 -1.70
N ILE A 360 6.22 -25.50 -1.12
CA ILE A 360 7.33 -26.47 -1.11
C ILE A 360 7.81 -26.83 -2.53
N PRO A 361 6.95 -27.12 -3.52
CA PRO A 361 7.41 -27.37 -4.89
C PRO A 361 8.15 -26.18 -5.51
N ASP A 362 7.67 -24.96 -5.24
CA ASP A 362 8.28 -23.71 -5.69
C ASP A 362 9.66 -23.49 -5.05
N MET A 363 9.82 -23.84 -3.76
CA MET A 363 11.09 -23.78 -3.05
C MET A 363 12.12 -24.74 -3.65
N ARG A 364 11.74 -25.99 -3.92
CA ARG A 364 12.63 -26.97 -4.57
C ARG A 364 13.13 -26.46 -5.92
N LYS A 365 12.20 -25.93 -6.73
CA LYS A 365 12.53 -25.32 -8.02
C LYS A 365 13.49 -24.14 -7.84
N TYR A 366 13.23 -23.25 -6.89
CA TYR A 366 14.13 -22.13 -6.60
C TYR A 366 15.54 -22.58 -6.22
N VAL A 367 15.66 -23.58 -5.33
CA VAL A 367 16.94 -24.14 -4.91
C VAL A 367 17.70 -24.69 -6.12
N HIS A 368 17.05 -25.53 -6.90
CA HIS A 368 17.60 -26.12 -8.11
C HIS A 368 18.12 -25.02 -9.07
N ASP A 369 17.24 -24.11 -9.48
CA ASP A 369 17.56 -23.05 -10.47
C ASP A 369 18.66 -22.09 -9.99
N ARG A 370 18.83 -21.91 -8.67
CA ARG A 370 19.88 -21.06 -8.10
C ARG A 370 21.21 -21.79 -7.95
N LEU A 371 21.20 -23.05 -7.51
CA LEU A 371 22.41 -23.85 -7.36
C LEU A 371 22.99 -24.22 -8.73
N GLU A 372 22.16 -24.60 -9.70
CA GLU A 372 22.60 -24.96 -11.07
C GLU A 372 23.27 -23.82 -11.84
N LYS A 373 23.14 -22.56 -11.39
CA LYS A 373 23.91 -21.44 -11.97
C LYS A 373 25.39 -21.51 -11.63
N ASN A 374 25.78 -22.30 -10.64
CA ASN A 374 27.17 -22.49 -10.25
C ASN A 374 27.80 -23.66 -11.02
N ALA A 375 28.89 -23.40 -11.74
CA ALA A 375 29.57 -24.41 -12.56
C ALA A 375 30.02 -25.66 -11.76
N ARG A 376 30.40 -25.50 -10.48
CA ARG A 376 30.75 -26.64 -9.63
C ARG A 376 29.53 -27.49 -9.31
N MET A 377 28.38 -26.85 -9.04
CA MET A 377 27.14 -27.58 -8.80
C MET A 377 26.72 -28.38 -10.03
N GLN A 378 26.84 -27.81 -11.22
CA GLN A 378 26.54 -28.52 -12.48
C GLN A 378 27.36 -29.80 -12.57
N HIS A 379 28.67 -29.71 -12.34
CA HIS A 379 29.55 -30.87 -12.35
C HIS A 379 29.19 -31.92 -11.29
N LEU A 380 28.94 -31.50 -10.04
CA LEU A 380 28.51 -32.42 -8.97
C LEU A 380 27.15 -33.07 -9.26
N SER A 381 26.25 -32.37 -9.94
CA SER A 381 24.94 -32.91 -10.33
C SER A 381 25.05 -34.00 -11.40
N GLU A 382 26.08 -33.93 -12.26
CA GLU A 382 26.40 -34.96 -13.26
C GLU A 382 27.10 -36.17 -12.61
N GLU A 383 28.01 -35.94 -11.67
CA GLU A 383 28.76 -37.00 -10.98
C GLU A 383 27.90 -37.75 -9.96
N GLU A 384 27.08 -37.02 -9.18
CA GLU A 384 26.29 -37.53 -8.06
C GLU A 384 24.82 -37.05 -8.12
N PRO A 385 24.04 -37.48 -9.13
CA PRO A 385 22.68 -36.96 -9.37
C PRO A 385 21.70 -37.26 -8.24
N GLU A 386 21.76 -38.47 -7.66
CA GLU A 386 20.86 -38.86 -6.57
C GLU A 386 21.16 -38.07 -5.29
N ALA A 387 22.44 -37.89 -4.93
CA ALA A 387 22.82 -37.12 -3.75
C ALA A 387 22.44 -35.63 -3.89
N THR A 388 22.57 -35.07 -5.11
CA THR A 388 22.10 -33.72 -5.43
C THR A 388 20.59 -33.59 -5.24
N LYS A 389 19.82 -34.57 -5.75
CA LYS A 389 18.37 -34.59 -5.60
C LYS A 389 17.95 -34.71 -4.13
N GLU A 390 18.61 -35.56 -3.36
CA GLU A 390 18.40 -35.68 -1.92
C GLU A 390 18.68 -34.38 -1.18
N LEU A 391 19.76 -33.66 -1.53
CA LEU A 391 20.06 -32.34 -0.95
C LEU A 391 18.92 -31.34 -1.21
N ILE A 392 18.38 -31.28 -2.44
CA ILE A 392 17.27 -30.38 -2.80
C ILE A 392 16.00 -30.74 -2.02
N GLU A 393 15.70 -32.04 -1.87
CA GLU A 393 14.56 -32.52 -1.09
C GLU A 393 14.71 -32.24 0.41
N GLU A 394 15.91 -32.41 0.96
CA GLU A 394 16.23 -32.12 2.36
C GLU A 394 15.99 -30.62 2.65
N ILE A 395 16.45 -29.73 1.75
CA ILE A 395 16.22 -28.27 1.86
C ILE A 395 14.72 -27.94 1.80
N GLY A 396 14.00 -28.49 0.82
CA GLY A 396 12.56 -28.22 0.65
C GLY A 396 11.74 -28.65 1.87
N THR A 397 12.11 -29.77 2.49
CA THR A 397 11.44 -30.29 3.69
C THR A 397 11.82 -29.48 4.94
N ALA A 398 13.11 -29.21 5.14
CA ALA A 398 13.60 -28.44 6.29
C ALA A 398 13.03 -27.02 6.35
N ALA A 399 12.79 -26.40 5.18
CA ALA A 399 12.25 -25.05 5.08
C ALA A 399 10.89 -24.85 5.76
N SER A 400 10.09 -25.92 5.93
CA SER A 400 8.78 -25.87 6.61
C SER A 400 7.86 -24.74 6.07
N GLY A 401 7.98 -24.46 4.77
CA GLY A 401 7.25 -23.43 4.03
C GLY A 401 7.69 -21.98 4.31
N VAL A 402 8.92 -21.77 4.79
CA VAL A 402 9.54 -20.44 4.97
C VAL A 402 10.54 -20.17 3.85
N PHE A 403 10.14 -19.38 2.84
CA PHE A 403 10.96 -19.10 1.65
C PHE A 403 12.23 -18.29 1.98
N LEU A 404 12.15 -17.39 2.97
CA LEU A 404 13.31 -16.63 3.44
C LEU A 404 14.42 -17.55 3.97
N TRP A 405 14.04 -18.63 4.68
CA TRP A 405 14.99 -19.62 5.18
C TRP A 405 15.73 -20.28 4.01
N VAL A 406 15.00 -20.68 2.96
CA VAL A 406 15.58 -21.25 1.74
C VAL A 406 16.57 -20.29 1.09
N ARG A 407 16.23 -18.99 0.99
CA ARG A 407 17.15 -17.97 0.43
C ARG A 407 18.47 -17.89 1.22
N LEU A 408 18.40 -17.91 2.55
CA LEU A 408 19.57 -17.86 3.42
C LEU A 408 20.41 -19.13 3.32
N VAL A 409 19.77 -20.30 3.29
CA VAL A 409 20.44 -21.60 3.13
C VAL A 409 21.13 -21.71 1.78
N VAL A 410 20.45 -21.37 0.68
CA VAL A 410 21.06 -21.38 -0.66
C VAL A 410 22.29 -20.46 -0.71
N SER A 411 22.25 -19.29 -0.06
CA SER A 411 23.42 -18.41 0.06
C SER A 411 24.59 -19.09 0.81
N SER A 412 24.29 -19.79 1.90
CA SER A 412 25.28 -20.56 2.67
C SER A 412 25.90 -21.71 1.88
N LEU A 413 25.08 -22.42 1.09
CA LEU A 413 25.53 -23.52 0.22
C LEU A 413 26.37 -23.00 -0.96
N LEU A 414 25.98 -21.89 -1.59
CA LEU A 414 26.78 -21.23 -2.63
C LEU A 414 28.15 -20.78 -2.10
N SER A 415 28.21 -20.32 -0.85
CA SER A 415 29.49 -20.05 -0.18
C SER A 415 30.33 -21.31 0.02
N GLY A 416 29.69 -22.45 0.36
CA GLY A 416 30.37 -23.75 0.45
C GLY A 416 30.92 -24.23 -0.90
N LEU A 417 30.14 -24.11 -1.96
CA LEU A 417 30.60 -24.40 -3.33
C LEU A 417 31.83 -23.56 -3.71
N GLY A 418 31.86 -22.29 -3.31
CA GLY A 418 33.03 -21.41 -3.47
C GLY A 418 34.27 -21.86 -2.68
N LYS A 419 34.10 -22.67 -1.64
CA LYS A 419 35.18 -23.31 -0.86
C LYS A 419 35.55 -24.70 -1.40
N HIS A 420 35.00 -25.08 -2.55
CA HIS A 420 35.14 -26.42 -3.12
C HIS A 420 34.53 -27.55 -2.27
N ASP A 421 33.47 -27.27 -1.51
CA ASP A 421 32.70 -28.32 -0.83
C ASP A 421 32.08 -29.28 -1.88
N ASP A 422 32.02 -30.58 -1.58
CA ASP A 422 31.25 -31.59 -2.33
C ASP A 422 29.81 -31.72 -1.77
N ILE A 423 28.97 -32.58 -2.36
CA ILE A 423 27.57 -32.73 -1.92
C ILE A 423 27.47 -33.16 -0.44
N SER A 424 28.36 -34.02 0.03
CA SER A 424 28.37 -34.49 1.42
C SER A 424 28.64 -33.34 2.39
N TYR A 425 29.62 -32.48 2.10
CA TYR A 425 29.88 -31.27 2.90
C TYR A 425 28.73 -30.26 2.85
N LEU A 426 28.06 -30.12 1.70
CA LEU A 426 26.87 -29.26 1.60
C LEU A 426 25.71 -29.78 2.46
N GLN A 427 25.49 -31.10 2.50
CA GLN A 427 24.51 -31.72 3.40
C GLN A 427 24.90 -31.53 4.88
N MET A 428 26.17 -31.69 5.23
CA MET A 428 26.64 -31.41 6.60
C MET A 428 26.36 -29.96 6.99
N ARG A 429 26.68 -29.02 6.11
CA ARG A 429 26.39 -27.59 6.30
C ARG A 429 24.90 -27.32 6.48
N LEU A 430 24.05 -27.96 5.69
CA LEU A 430 22.59 -27.85 5.82
C LEU A 430 22.11 -28.30 7.20
N ARG A 431 22.62 -29.44 7.71
CA ARG A 431 22.24 -30.01 9.01
C ARG A 431 22.73 -29.20 10.21
N GLU A 432 23.74 -28.35 10.03
CA GLU A 432 24.20 -27.42 11.06
C GLU A 432 23.34 -26.13 11.14
N LEU A 433 22.53 -25.86 10.11
CA LEU A 433 21.67 -24.69 10.07
C LEU A 433 20.35 -24.99 10.80
N PRO A 434 19.95 -24.15 11.77
CA PRO A 434 18.69 -24.35 12.47
C PRO A 434 17.49 -24.23 11.52
N PRO A 435 16.44 -25.04 11.69
CA PRO A 435 15.24 -24.98 10.83
C PRO A 435 14.33 -23.79 11.14
N GLU A 436 14.43 -23.21 12.33
CA GLU A 436 13.65 -22.03 12.74
C GLU A 436 14.39 -20.73 12.41
N LEU A 437 13.65 -19.69 12.01
CA LEU A 437 14.24 -18.41 11.58
C LEU A 437 15.00 -17.72 12.72
N ASP A 438 14.47 -17.70 13.93
CA ASP A 438 15.08 -16.99 15.06
C ASP A 438 16.41 -17.65 15.44
N ASP A 439 16.45 -18.98 15.52
CA ASP A 439 17.69 -19.74 15.73
C ASP A 439 18.69 -19.56 14.58
N LEU A 440 18.18 -19.49 13.34
CA LEU A 440 19.03 -19.20 12.17
C LEU A 440 19.63 -17.79 12.27
N TYR A 441 18.87 -16.78 12.70
CA TYR A 441 19.39 -15.45 12.95
C TYR A 441 20.41 -15.44 14.08
N GLU A 442 20.15 -16.13 15.19
CA GLU A 442 21.12 -16.34 16.26
C GLU A 442 22.43 -16.93 15.69
N HIS A 443 22.34 -17.99 14.90
CA HIS A 443 23.48 -18.61 14.24
C HIS A 443 24.23 -17.60 13.36
N MET A 444 23.53 -16.87 12.49
CA MET A 444 24.15 -15.97 11.51
C MET A 444 24.74 -14.70 12.13
N VAL A 445 24.07 -14.10 13.11
CA VAL A 445 24.53 -12.89 13.81
C VAL A 445 25.67 -13.21 14.75
N PHE A 446 25.59 -14.35 15.47
CA PHE A 446 26.47 -14.59 16.61
C PHE A 446 27.62 -15.57 16.34
N LYS A 447 27.58 -16.40 15.29
CA LYS A 447 28.71 -17.29 14.91
C LYS A 447 29.73 -16.68 13.96
N VAL A 448 29.69 -15.36 13.74
CA VAL A 448 30.73 -14.63 13.01
C VAL A 448 32.08 -14.74 13.74
N ASP A 449 33.18 -14.81 12.99
CA ASP A 449 34.55 -14.84 13.52
C ASP A 449 34.77 -13.75 14.58
N LYS A 450 35.45 -14.11 15.68
CA LYS A 450 35.68 -13.25 16.86
C LYS A 450 36.21 -11.85 16.50
N VAL A 451 37.04 -11.76 15.46
CA VAL A 451 37.65 -10.51 15.00
C VAL A 451 36.62 -9.51 14.48
N TYR A 452 35.48 -9.98 13.94
CA TYR A 452 34.44 -9.12 13.36
C TYR A 452 33.25 -8.89 14.29
N GLN A 453 33.11 -9.65 15.38
CA GLN A 453 31.91 -9.60 16.25
C GLN A 453 31.57 -8.21 16.77
N LYS A 454 32.57 -7.42 17.18
CA LYS A 454 32.37 -6.04 17.64
C LYS A 454 31.80 -5.16 16.53
N GLU A 455 32.39 -5.24 15.35
CA GLU A 455 31.99 -4.45 14.19
C GLU A 455 30.60 -4.85 13.69
N THR A 456 30.31 -6.15 13.61
CA THR A 456 28.98 -6.68 13.29
C THR A 456 27.93 -6.17 14.27
N ALA A 457 28.22 -6.19 15.57
CA ALA A 457 27.29 -5.70 16.59
C ALA A 457 27.04 -4.19 16.47
N GLN A 458 28.07 -3.41 16.15
CA GLN A 458 27.94 -1.96 15.90
C GLN A 458 27.09 -1.68 14.67
N LEU A 459 27.29 -2.40 13.57
CA LEU A 459 26.50 -2.25 12.34
C LEU A 459 25.00 -2.51 12.59
N PHE A 460 24.66 -3.62 13.27
CA PHE A 460 23.26 -3.91 13.60
C PHE A 460 22.64 -2.87 14.53
N GLN A 461 23.39 -2.35 15.50
CA GLN A 461 22.91 -1.31 16.41
C GLN A 461 22.74 0.05 15.72
N LEU A 462 23.66 0.44 14.82
CA LEU A 462 23.56 1.68 14.03
C LEU A 462 22.32 1.66 13.15
N ILE A 463 22.13 0.57 12.41
CA ILE A 463 20.96 0.38 11.55
C ILE A 463 19.68 0.35 12.39
N GLY A 464 19.65 -0.44 13.46
CA GLY A 464 18.49 -0.52 14.35
C GLY A 464 18.12 0.82 15.02
N THR A 465 19.11 1.65 15.36
CA THR A 465 18.87 2.99 15.93
C THR A 465 18.34 3.96 14.87
N ALA A 466 18.87 3.91 13.65
CA ALA A 466 18.36 4.71 12.54
C ALA A 466 16.88 4.39 12.21
N PHE A 467 16.42 3.15 12.43
CA PHE A 467 15.02 2.77 12.29
C PHE A 467 14.12 3.21 13.45
N ARG A 468 14.66 3.46 14.66
CA ARG A 468 13.87 3.84 15.86
C ARG A 468 13.53 5.31 15.92
N ASP A 469 14.38 6.17 15.39
CA ASP A 469 14.19 7.63 15.36
C ASP A 469 13.01 8.07 14.45
N GLN A 470 12.23 7.11 13.92
CA GLN A 470 11.02 7.32 13.13
C GLN A 470 9.77 7.56 14.00
N THR A 471 9.82 7.31 15.32
CA THR A 471 8.64 7.35 16.20
C THR A 471 8.47 8.63 17.03
N ASP A 472 9.46 9.54 17.03
CA ASP A 472 9.38 10.80 17.79
C ASP A 472 8.83 11.97 16.95
N ASP A 473 7.59 12.39 17.25
CA ASP A 473 6.87 13.49 16.59
C ASP A 473 7.55 14.88 16.73
N PHE A 474 8.61 15.00 17.55
CA PHE A 474 9.21 16.30 17.89
C PHE A 474 10.24 16.82 16.87
N PHE A 475 10.76 15.97 15.97
CA PHE A 475 11.74 16.35 14.93
C PHE A 475 11.24 16.05 13.51
N SER A 476 9.99 16.43 13.20
CA SER A 476 9.32 16.17 11.91
C SER A 476 9.97 16.81 10.66
N TRP A 477 11.04 17.61 10.81
CA TRP A 477 11.80 18.22 9.70
C TRP A 477 13.08 17.46 9.32
N ARG A 478 13.50 16.45 10.08
CA ARG A 478 14.53 15.51 9.59
C ARG A 478 13.80 14.31 9.00
N GLU A 479 13.63 14.28 7.68
CA GLU A 479 13.40 13.03 6.95
C GLU A 479 14.57 12.08 7.27
N THR A 480 14.46 11.26 8.31
CA THR A 480 15.49 10.28 8.67
C THR A 480 15.37 9.07 7.75
N LYS A 481 15.92 9.27 6.55
CA LYS A 481 16.17 8.24 5.54
C LYS A 481 17.08 7.14 6.13
N GLN A 482 16.84 5.90 5.70
CA GLN A 482 17.77 4.78 5.90
C GLN A 482 19.23 5.22 5.68
N LEU A 483 20.16 4.68 6.48
CA LEU A 483 21.57 5.06 6.38
C LEU A 483 22.11 4.74 4.98
N SER A 484 22.72 5.74 4.32
CA SER A 484 23.38 5.50 3.04
C SER A 484 24.63 4.63 3.23
N VAL A 485 25.01 3.89 2.19
CA VAL A 485 26.20 3.02 2.18
C VAL A 485 27.45 3.83 2.51
N LEU A 486 27.57 5.05 1.97
CA LEU A 486 28.71 5.92 2.27
C LEU A 486 28.72 6.34 3.73
N LEU A 487 27.57 6.75 4.29
CA LEU A 487 27.48 7.17 5.69
C LEU A 487 27.82 6.01 6.63
N LEU A 488 27.27 4.82 6.38
CA LEU A 488 27.55 3.61 7.15
C LEU A 488 29.04 3.24 7.08
N SER A 489 29.67 3.43 5.91
CA SER A 489 31.11 3.22 5.77
C SER A 489 31.94 4.14 6.65
N PHE A 490 31.54 5.40 6.84
CA PHE A 490 32.22 6.31 7.77
C PHE A 490 31.90 5.99 9.23
N ALA A 491 30.67 5.59 9.54
CA ALA A 491 30.29 5.17 10.90
C ALA A 491 31.09 3.94 11.38
N SER A 492 31.56 3.11 10.44
CA SER A 492 32.40 1.94 10.70
C SER A 492 33.91 2.23 10.61
N GLU A 493 34.31 3.49 10.46
CA GLU A 493 35.72 3.89 10.38
C GLU A 493 36.44 3.63 11.71
N ARG A 494 37.63 3.03 11.63
CA ARG A 494 38.45 2.74 12.81
C ARG A 494 39.35 3.92 13.17
N ASP A 495 39.70 4.72 12.17
CA ASP A 495 40.48 5.93 12.35
C ASP A 495 39.60 7.11 12.81
N ALA A 496 39.60 7.35 14.11
CA ALA A 496 38.85 8.46 14.71
C ALA A 496 39.42 9.85 14.33
N THR A 497 40.68 9.95 13.87
CA THR A 497 41.26 11.25 13.50
C THR A 497 40.90 11.65 12.08
N LEU A 498 40.43 10.73 11.23
CA LEU A 498 39.98 11.01 9.87
C LEU A 498 38.97 12.17 9.82
N ALA A 499 38.00 12.19 10.74
CA ALA A 499 36.99 13.26 10.79
C ALA A 499 37.57 14.62 11.20
N LEU A 500 38.66 14.62 11.97
CA LEU A 500 39.36 15.83 12.44
C LEU A 500 40.34 16.37 11.40
N GLU A 501 40.94 15.48 10.60
CA GLU A 501 42.00 15.81 9.63
C GLU A 501 41.48 15.99 8.20
N ALA A 502 40.25 15.53 7.91
CA ALA A 502 39.64 15.64 6.59
C ALA A 502 39.50 17.11 6.14
N LYS A 503 40.05 17.41 4.97
CA LYS A 503 39.89 18.70 4.28
C LYS A 503 38.88 18.59 3.14
N SER A 504 38.37 19.71 2.65
CA SER A 504 37.54 19.71 1.44
C SER A 504 38.28 19.03 0.28
N GLY A 505 37.62 18.09 -0.39
CA GLY A 505 38.22 17.29 -1.46
C GLY A 505 39.15 16.15 -1.01
N PHE A 506 39.12 15.73 0.26
CA PHE A 506 39.97 14.65 0.78
C PHE A 506 39.79 13.29 0.10
N MET A 507 38.66 13.06 -0.59
CA MET A 507 38.37 11.84 -1.34
C MET A 507 38.02 12.12 -2.80
N THR A 508 38.61 11.34 -3.70
CA THR A 508 38.23 11.30 -5.11
C THR A 508 37.00 10.42 -5.31
N LYS A 509 36.35 10.56 -6.47
CA LYS A 509 35.21 9.69 -6.83
C LYS A 509 35.60 8.20 -6.82
N GLU A 510 36.79 7.83 -7.30
CA GLU A 510 37.20 6.41 -7.27
C GLU A 510 37.35 5.88 -5.85
N LYS A 511 37.90 6.69 -4.93
CA LYS A 511 38.02 6.30 -3.51
C LYS A 511 36.65 6.12 -2.86
N ILE A 512 35.68 6.98 -3.18
CA ILE A 512 34.30 6.86 -2.70
C ILE A 512 33.69 5.54 -3.21
N THR A 513 33.79 5.27 -4.52
CA THR A 513 33.26 4.01 -5.11
C THR A 513 33.91 2.79 -4.46
N THR A 514 35.23 2.81 -4.25
CA THR A 514 35.98 1.71 -3.63
C THR A 514 35.51 1.48 -2.20
N ARG A 515 35.29 2.55 -1.43
CA ARG A 515 34.79 2.48 -0.06
C ARG A 515 33.38 1.88 -0.01
N CYS A 516 32.50 2.26 -0.93
CA CYS A 516 31.14 1.69 -1.00
C CYS A 516 31.16 0.20 -1.35
N LYS A 517 31.99 -0.22 -2.33
CA LYS A 517 32.19 -1.63 -2.66
C LYS A 517 32.75 -2.45 -1.48
N ASN A 518 33.68 -1.88 -0.72
CA ASN A 518 34.21 -2.55 0.47
C ASN A 518 33.12 -2.72 1.54
N MET A 519 32.27 -1.71 1.73
CA MET A 519 31.15 -1.82 2.66
C MET A 519 30.16 -2.91 2.23
N GLU A 520 29.82 -3.01 0.94
CA GLU A 520 28.98 -4.11 0.43
C GLU A 520 29.56 -5.49 0.80
N ILE A 521 30.87 -5.67 0.60
CA ILE A 521 31.56 -6.91 0.97
C ILE A 521 31.50 -7.13 2.49
N HIS A 522 31.67 -6.08 3.30
CA HIS A 522 31.57 -6.17 4.75
C HIS A 522 30.17 -6.59 5.20
N LEU A 523 29.10 -6.02 4.64
CA LEU A 523 27.74 -6.41 4.98
C LEU A 523 27.50 -7.90 4.67
N ARG A 524 27.94 -8.37 3.51
CA ARG A 524 27.81 -9.78 3.12
C ARG A 524 28.61 -10.73 4.01
N THR A 525 29.84 -10.37 4.34
CA THR A 525 30.78 -11.27 5.04
C THR A 525 30.68 -11.19 6.57
N ARG A 526 30.38 -10.01 7.13
CA ARG A 526 30.38 -9.75 8.58
C ARG A 526 28.98 -9.78 9.18
N CYS A 527 27.95 -9.49 8.40
CA CYS A 527 26.55 -9.51 8.85
C CYS A 527 25.77 -10.71 8.32
N GLY A 528 26.46 -11.71 7.75
CA GLY A 528 25.85 -12.93 7.21
C GLY A 528 24.90 -12.68 6.03
N GLY A 529 24.96 -11.50 5.39
CA GLY A 529 23.98 -11.10 4.37
C GLY A 529 22.61 -10.75 4.93
N LEU A 530 22.48 -10.54 6.25
CA LEU A 530 21.23 -10.07 6.87
C LEU A 530 20.98 -8.56 6.64
N LEU A 531 22.02 -7.83 6.24
CA LEU A 531 21.97 -6.44 5.79
C LEU A 531 22.35 -6.40 4.30
N GLU A 532 21.54 -5.72 3.49
CA GLU A 532 21.75 -5.59 2.05
C GLU A 532 21.60 -4.13 1.59
N ILE A 533 22.36 -3.78 0.55
CA ILE A 533 22.25 -2.51 -0.15
C ILE A 533 20.97 -2.53 -1.00
N GLN A 534 20.20 -1.46 -0.94
CA GLN A 534 18.98 -1.30 -1.71
C GLN A 534 19.31 -0.71 -3.08
N TYR A 535 19.25 -1.55 -4.11
CA TYR A 535 19.48 -1.17 -5.52
C TYR A 535 18.23 -0.58 -6.20
N GLY A 536 17.08 -0.60 -5.53
CA GLY A 536 15.80 -0.18 -6.12
C GLY A 536 15.46 -1.04 -7.32
N ASN A 537 15.16 -0.39 -8.46
CA ASN A 537 14.81 -1.07 -9.71
C ASN A 537 16.03 -1.47 -10.55
N GLU A 538 17.24 -1.24 -10.06
CA GLU A 538 18.48 -1.54 -10.77
C GLU A 538 18.97 -2.96 -10.46
N ASP A 539 19.59 -3.63 -11.44
CA ASP A 539 20.08 -5.01 -11.28
C ASP A 539 21.38 -5.03 -10.45
N PRO A 540 21.41 -5.68 -9.27
CA PRO A 540 22.58 -5.75 -8.40
C PRO A 540 23.83 -6.38 -9.06
N TYR A 541 23.65 -7.17 -10.13
CA TYR A 541 24.76 -7.81 -10.83
C TYR A 541 25.41 -6.93 -11.91
N THR A 542 24.71 -5.88 -12.37
CA THR A 542 25.21 -4.98 -13.44
C THR A 542 25.46 -3.56 -12.92
N THR A 543 24.78 -3.16 -11.87
CA THR A 543 24.87 -1.84 -11.27
C THR A 543 26.03 -1.74 -10.29
N THR A 544 26.77 -0.65 -10.38
CA THR A 544 27.81 -0.33 -9.39
C THR A 544 27.19 0.38 -8.20
N VAL A 545 27.55 -0.05 -6.98
CA VAL A 545 27.12 0.60 -5.72
C VAL A 545 27.37 2.11 -5.76
N SER A 546 26.31 2.88 -5.54
CA SER A 546 26.32 4.33 -5.46
C SER A 546 26.35 4.81 -3.99
N PRO A 547 26.96 5.98 -3.67
CA PRO A 547 27.13 6.45 -2.30
C PRO A 547 25.83 6.77 -1.55
N ASP A 548 24.77 7.06 -2.29
CA ASP A 548 23.44 7.44 -1.84
C ASP A 548 22.48 6.25 -1.71
N MET A 549 22.84 5.09 -2.24
CA MET A 549 22.10 3.85 -1.99
C MET A 549 22.03 3.58 -0.48
N THR A 550 20.92 3.04 -0.02
CA THR A 550 20.65 2.82 1.41
C THR A 550 20.91 1.38 1.81
N VAL A 551 21.11 1.16 3.11
CA VAL A 551 21.27 -0.18 3.69
C VAL A 551 20.04 -0.51 4.53
N ALA A 552 19.48 -1.70 4.31
CA ALA A 552 18.33 -2.20 5.07
C ALA A 552 18.50 -3.69 5.40
N TYR A 553 17.64 -4.19 6.29
CA TYR A 553 17.52 -5.63 6.52
C TYR A 553 16.99 -6.32 5.25
N ILE A 554 17.52 -7.50 4.93
CA ILE A 554 17.00 -8.32 3.82
C ILE A 554 15.53 -8.72 4.04
N HIS A 555 15.08 -8.76 5.30
CA HIS A 555 13.67 -9.01 5.65
C HIS A 555 13.34 -8.46 7.05
N ARG A 556 12.07 -8.04 7.26
CA ARG A 556 11.61 -7.44 8.52
C ARG A 556 11.77 -8.31 9.76
N THR A 557 11.64 -9.64 9.62
CA THR A 557 11.76 -10.59 10.74
C THR A 557 13.12 -10.53 11.42
N ILE A 558 14.15 -10.06 10.71
CA ILE A 558 15.47 -9.83 11.29
C ILE A 558 15.43 -8.64 12.23
N LYS A 559 14.75 -7.55 11.84
CA LYS A 559 14.51 -6.40 12.72
C LYS A 559 13.76 -6.86 13.97
N ASP A 560 12.64 -7.58 13.80
CA ASP A 560 11.82 -8.11 14.91
C ASP A 560 12.70 -8.91 15.89
N TYR A 561 13.54 -9.82 15.39
CA TYR A 561 14.46 -10.64 16.18
C TYR A 561 15.55 -9.82 16.89
N LEU A 562 16.16 -8.85 16.21
CA LEU A 562 17.21 -7.99 16.78
C LEU A 562 16.66 -7.01 17.83
N GLU A 563 15.36 -6.73 17.81
CA GLU A 563 14.71 -5.85 18.79
C GLU A 563 14.30 -6.57 20.08
N LEU A 564 14.28 -7.91 20.09
CA LEU A 564 14.08 -8.71 21.29
C LEU A 564 15.09 -8.32 22.36
N TRP A 565 14.62 -8.12 23.60
CA TRP A 565 15.45 -7.66 24.72
C TRP A 565 16.75 -8.46 24.87
N GLY A 566 16.66 -9.80 24.92
CA GLY A 566 17.83 -10.66 25.07
C GLY A 566 18.82 -10.57 23.91
N THR A 567 18.35 -10.34 22.68
CA THR A 567 19.22 -10.14 21.51
C THR A 567 19.93 -8.80 21.59
N ARG A 568 19.24 -7.74 22.01
CA ARG A 568 19.82 -6.40 22.18
C ARG A 568 20.91 -6.38 23.25
N GLU A 569 20.70 -7.08 24.35
CA GLU A 569 21.68 -7.22 25.44
C GLU A 569 22.95 -7.92 24.92
N LYS A 570 22.81 -9.07 24.23
CA LYS A 570 23.92 -9.79 23.60
C LYS A 570 24.71 -8.91 22.61
N LEU A 571 24.03 -8.04 21.85
CA LEU A 571 24.68 -7.11 20.92
C LEU A 571 25.43 -5.99 21.65
N ALA A 572 24.85 -5.43 22.72
CA ALA A 572 25.47 -4.40 23.53
C ALA A 572 26.75 -4.90 24.21
N ASP A 573 26.73 -6.12 24.73
CA ASP A 573 27.90 -6.78 25.32
C ASP A 573 29.05 -6.90 24.29
N ARG A 574 28.73 -7.30 23.05
CA ARG A 574 29.72 -7.44 21.98
C ARG A 574 30.29 -6.13 21.48
N SER A 575 29.54 -5.03 21.53
CA SER A 575 30.06 -3.70 21.17
C SER A 575 30.93 -3.08 22.27
N GLY A 576 30.96 -3.68 23.47
CA GLY A 576 31.65 -3.15 24.64
C GLY A 576 30.86 -2.06 25.36
N SER A 577 29.55 -2.03 25.14
CA SER A 577 28.62 -1.10 25.78
C SER A 577 28.12 -1.74 27.07
N GLN A 578 28.88 -1.66 28.16
CA GLN A 578 28.28 -1.92 29.48
C GLN A 578 27.15 -0.90 29.67
N GLN A 579 25.91 -1.38 29.67
CA GLN A 579 24.77 -0.55 30.06
C GLN A 579 25.01 -0.10 31.50
N ASN A 580 25.32 1.18 31.68
CA ASN A 580 24.91 1.86 32.90
C ASN A 580 23.38 1.79 32.90
N ASN A 581 22.85 0.85 33.67
CA ASN A 581 21.43 0.61 33.86
C ASN A 581 20.99 1.32 35.16
N PRO A 582 19.72 1.68 35.26
CA PRO A 582 19.08 2.89 34.74
C PRO A 582 19.40 4.18 35.52
#